data_AF-A0AAE3KSE1-F1
#
_entry.id   AF-A0AAE3KSE1-F1
#
_cell.length_a   1.000
_cell.length_b   1.000
_cell.length_c   1.000
_cell.angle_alpha   90.00
_cell.angle_beta   90.00
_cell.angle_gamma   90.00
#
_symmetry.space_group_name_H-M   'P 1'
#
loop_
_entity.id
_entity.type
_entity.pdbx_description
1 polymer ?
#
loop_
_entity_poly.entity_id
_entity_poly.type
_entity_poly.pdbx_seq_one_letter_code
_entity_poly.pdbx_strand_id
1 'polypeptide(L)'
;MSDLFSEFQEADQQAWLKLVGQELKIPLEPYELTKGVFANPFVGNKVDLPLPKINKRTVGWTIFQHIQGSSSFELNNKILEALEGGASGISLLIDSEDFDFELVFKNVFLSFILVRFSFSDDFFRSNTFFENLGKFVIGKEPNFIFEGLTKDEAQKASGFGKIELSCKKEGILVENLSDILREAERLVFHESYDVIISLPAQENFYLNIAQHKALKIIWGKIAEAYGHPEKELLVYSNLKFSHSDPNSQVIAATQQTASSVFGGTDAVLMQNIPFDTEKYPESFVARITRNIQNVLWNESFLYRVNDPSKGSYFIDDLCQKMINEVWTLFIKDK
;
A
#
# COMPACT_ATOMS: atom_id res chain seq x y z
N MET A 1 -33.28 16.77 19.82
CA MET A 1 -33.60 15.57 19.02
C MET A 1 -34.24 14.58 19.96
N SER A 2 -35.43 14.06 19.62
CA SER A 2 -36.00 12.91 20.34
C SER A 2 -35.06 11.72 20.13
N ASP A 3 -34.86 10.91 21.17
CA ASP A 3 -34.12 9.67 21.04
C ASP A 3 -34.89 8.74 20.09
N LEU A 4 -34.27 8.41 18.95
CA LEU A 4 -34.89 7.61 17.89
C LEU A 4 -35.30 6.22 18.40
N PHE A 5 -34.66 5.74 19.48
CA PHE A 5 -34.85 4.40 20.00
C PHE A 5 -35.70 4.33 21.28
N SER A 6 -36.21 5.46 21.78
CA SER A 6 -36.94 5.51 23.06
C SER A 6 -38.25 4.71 23.08
N GLU A 7 -38.80 4.38 21.91
CA GLU A 7 -40.02 3.57 21.76
C GLU A 7 -39.74 2.06 21.73
N PHE A 8 -38.47 1.66 21.65
CA PHE A 8 -38.07 0.25 21.58
C PHE A 8 -37.53 -0.23 22.92
N GLN A 9 -37.75 -1.51 23.20
CA GLN A 9 -37.08 -2.15 24.32
C GLN A 9 -35.58 -2.23 24.01
N GLU A 10 -34.73 -1.81 24.96
CA GLU A 10 -33.28 -1.90 24.79
C GLU A 10 -32.88 -3.35 24.49
N ALA A 11 -32.20 -3.53 23.36
CA ALA A 11 -31.60 -4.81 22.99
C ALA A 11 -30.11 -4.77 23.33
N ASP A 12 -29.67 -5.69 24.17
CA ASP A 12 -28.25 -5.87 24.47
C ASP A 12 -27.63 -7.01 23.64
N GLN A 13 -26.30 -7.12 23.70
CA GLN A 13 -25.54 -8.15 23.01
C GLN A 13 -26.03 -9.57 23.35
N GLN A 14 -26.46 -9.83 24.60
CA GLN A 14 -26.92 -11.16 25.01
C GLN A 14 -28.29 -11.49 24.41
N ALA A 15 -29.21 -10.53 24.39
CA ALA A 15 -30.51 -10.67 23.76
C ALA A 15 -30.37 -10.97 22.26
N TRP A 16 -29.47 -10.26 21.57
CA TRP A 16 -29.19 -10.51 20.16
C TRP A 16 -28.56 -11.89 19.92
N LEU A 17 -27.54 -12.27 20.69
CA LEU A 17 -26.90 -13.59 20.57
C LEU A 17 -27.88 -14.75 20.83
N LYS A 18 -28.83 -14.56 21.76
CA LYS A 18 -29.89 -15.54 22.02
C LYS A 18 -30.82 -15.71 20.82
N LEU A 19 -31.25 -14.62 20.18
CA LEU A 19 -32.07 -14.67 18.97
C LEU A 19 -31.32 -15.36 17.84
N VAL A 20 -30.06 -15.00 17.62
CA VAL A 20 -29.22 -15.61 16.59
C VAL A 20 -29.03 -17.11 16.83
N GLY A 21 -28.80 -17.52 18.07
CA GLY A 21 -28.70 -18.94 18.42
C GLY A 21 -30.01 -19.72 18.17
N GLN A 22 -31.16 -19.09 18.39
CA GLN A 22 -32.47 -19.69 18.08
C GLN A 22 -32.68 -19.88 16.57
N GLU A 23 -32.30 -18.88 15.78
CA GLU A 23 -32.49 -18.88 14.32
C GLU A 23 -31.50 -19.79 13.59
N LEU A 24 -30.20 -19.64 13.87
CA LEU A 24 -29.15 -20.36 13.17
C LEU A 24 -29.14 -21.86 13.51
N LYS A 25 -29.60 -22.24 14.71
CA LYS A 25 -29.50 -23.61 15.26
C LYS A 25 -28.06 -24.16 15.33
N ILE A 26 -27.07 -23.31 15.07
CA ILE A 26 -25.62 -23.54 15.18
C ILE A 26 -25.01 -22.35 15.94
N PRO A 27 -23.93 -22.57 16.72
CA PRO A 27 -23.26 -21.48 17.42
C PRO A 27 -22.68 -20.46 16.44
N LEU A 28 -22.77 -19.18 16.80
CA LEU A 28 -22.10 -18.10 16.08
C LEU A 28 -20.65 -18.03 16.55
N GLU A 29 -19.73 -18.57 15.76
CA GLU A 29 -18.31 -18.66 16.12
C GLU A 29 -17.48 -17.58 15.40
N PRO A 30 -16.39 -17.10 16.01
CA PRO A 30 -15.39 -16.33 15.30
C PRO A 30 -14.87 -17.09 14.08
N TYR A 31 -14.66 -16.40 12.97
CA TYR A 31 -14.14 -16.98 11.74
C TYR A 31 -12.75 -16.46 11.43
N GLU A 32 -11.88 -17.36 11.00
CA GLU A 32 -10.51 -17.02 10.63
C GLU A 32 -10.50 -16.27 9.29
N LEU A 33 -9.97 -15.06 9.28
CA LEU A 33 -9.80 -14.26 8.06
C LEU A 33 -8.48 -14.58 7.37
N THR A 34 -7.44 -14.76 8.18
CA THR A 34 -6.12 -15.23 7.78
C THR A 34 -5.49 -15.92 8.98
N LYS A 35 -4.44 -16.69 8.76
CA LYS A 35 -3.84 -17.53 9.80
C LYS A 35 -3.52 -16.73 11.06
N GLY A 36 -4.19 -17.06 12.17
CA GLY A 36 -4.04 -16.40 13.47
C GLY A 36 -4.86 -15.11 13.68
N VAL A 37 -5.63 -14.66 12.70
CA VAL A 37 -6.46 -13.44 12.81
C VAL A 37 -7.94 -13.79 12.62
N PHE A 38 -8.70 -13.65 13.70
CA PHE A 38 -10.11 -14.01 13.77
C PHE A 38 -11.04 -12.80 13.85
N ALA A 39 -12.09 -12.82 13.04
CA ALA A 39 -13.17 -11.84 13.08
C ALA A 39 -14.37 -12.40 13.84
N ASN A 40 -14.99 -11.55 14.66
CA ASN A 40 -16.25 -11.86 15.31
C ASN A 40 -17.39 -11.49 14.34
N PRO A 41 -18.39 -12.35 14.10
CA PRO A 41 -19.54 -12.02 13.24
C PRO A 41 -20.38 -10.86 13.76
N PHE A 42 -20.26 -10.53 15.05
CA PHE A 42 -20.86 -9.37 15.67
C PHE A 42 -19.87 -8.70 16.62
N VAL A 43 -19.68 -7.40 16.45
CA VAL A 43 -18.85 -6.58 17.32
C VAL A 43 -19.72 -5.47 17.90
N GLY A 44 -19.95 -5.53 19.21
CA GLY A 44 -20.71 -4.52 19.94
C GLY A 44 -19.87 -3.28 20.27
N ASN A 45 -20.44 -2.37 21.05
CA ASN A 45 -19.80 -1.13 21.51
C ASN A 45 -18.68 -1.32 22.56
N LYS A 46 -18.22 -2.55 22.80
CA LYS A 46 -17.19 -2.92 23.78
C LYS A 46 -15.80 -3.07 23.15
N VAL A 47 -15.49 -2.33 22.10
CA VAL A 47 -14.13 -2.30 21.56
C VAL A 47 -13.26 -1.49 22.51
N ASP A 48 -12.20 -2.10 23.04
CA ASP A 48 -11.27 -1.48 23.97
C ASP A 48 -10.54 -0.33 23.29
N LEU A 49 -10.94 0.90 23.65
CA LEU A 49 -10.40 2.19 23.24
C LEU A 49 -10.41 2.48 21.72
N PRO A 50 -10.71 3.72 21.30
CA PRO A 50 -10.61 4.09 19.90
C PRO A 50 -9.15 3.95 19.44
N LEU A 51 -8.95 3.36 18.26
CA LEU A 51 -7.61 3.25 17.67
C LEU A 51 -6.92 4.63 17.62
N PRO A 52 -5.59 4.68 17.80
CA PRO A 52 -4.82 5.88 17.56
C PRO A 52 -5.10 6.47 16.18
N LYS A 53 -5.11 7.80 16.08
CA LYS A 53 -5.29 8.46 14.78
C LYS A 53 -4.10 8.10 13.88
N ILE A 54 -4.41 7.75 12.64
CA ILE A 54 -3.42 7.61 11.59
C ILE A 54 -3.15 9.00 11.02
N ASN A 55 -1.88 9.43 11.06
CA ASN A 55 -1.47 10.64 10.40
C ASN A 55 -1.30 10.40 8.90
N LYS A 56 -1.68 11.40 8.11
CA LYS A 56 -1.43 11.43 6.66
C LYS A 56 -0.84 12.77 6.29
N ARG A 57 0.29 12.75 5.60
CA ARG A 57 1.02 13.97 5.19
C ARG A 57 0.37 14.70 4.03
N THR A 58 -0.31 13.94 3.16
CA THR A 58 -0.90 14.45 1.93
C THR A 58 -2.38 14.09 1.87
N VAL A 59 -3.12 14.91 1.13
CA VAL A 59 -4.51 14.63 0.82
C VAL A 59 -4.55 13.49 -0.21
N GLY A 60 -5.33 12.45 0.07
CA GLY A 60 -5.42 11.28 -0.78
C GLY A 60 -4.11 10.50 -0.89
N TRP A 61 -3.79 9.96 -2.05
CA TRP A 61 -2.72 8.99 -2.35
C TRP A 61 -2.07 9.29 -3.70
N THR A 62 -0.87 8.79 -3.93
CA THR A 62 -0.21 8.90 -5.24
C THR A 62 -0.80 7.87 -6.21
N ILE A 63 -1.24 8.34 -7.38
CA ILE A 63 -1.72 7.50 -8.48
C ILE A 63 -0.51 7.08 -9.32
N PHE A 64 -0.04 5.85 -9.11
CA PHE A 64 1.04 5.30 -9.91
C PHE A 64 0.53 4.64 -11.18
N GLN A 65 1.30 4.80 -12.25
CA GLN A 65 1.22 3.94 -13.42
C GLN A 65 2.51 3.14 -13.58
N HIS A 66 2.37 1.83 -13.77
CA HIS A 66 3.47 0.96 -14.15
C HIS A 66 3.82 1.14 -15.62
N ILE A 67 5.11 1.31 -15.91
CA ILE A 67 5.65 1.58 -17.23
C ILE A 67 6.85 0.67 -17.45
N GLN A 68 6.82 0.00 -18.60
CA GLN A 68 7.90 -0.84 -19.13
C GLN A 68 8.13 -0.46 -20.60
N GLY A 69 9.33 -0.65 -21.09
CA GLY A 69 9.70 -0.30 -22.45
C GLY A 69 11.11 -0.74 -22.78
N SER A 70 11.36 -0.95 -24.06
CA SER A 70 12.62 -1.50 -24.57
C SER A 70 13.65 -0.43 -24.93
N SER A 71 13.26 0.86 -24.91
CA SER A 71 14.13 1.97 -25.26
C SER A 71 13.80 3.22 -24.45
N SER A 72 14.79 4.08 -24.27
CA SER A 72 14.64 5.36 -23.57
C SER A 72 13.60 6.29 -24.23
N PHE A 73 13.47 6.26 -25.56
CA PHE A 73 12.46 7.03 -26.30
C PHE A 73 11.04 6.49 -26.06
N GLU A 74 10.86 5.18 -26.09
CA GLU A 74 9.57 4.53 -25.81
C GLU A 74 9.12 4.83 -24.38
N LEU A 75 10.03 4.70 -23.40
CA LEU A 75 9.77 5.02 -21.99
C LEU A 75 9.33 6.47 -21.83
N ASN A 76 10.01 7.43 -22.46
CA ASN A 76 9.63 8.85 -22.39
C ASN A 76 8.19 9.08 -22.87
N ASN A 77 7.82 8.53 -24.03
CA ASN A 77 6.46 8.68 -24.55
C ASN A 77 5.41 8.08 -23.59
N LYS A 78 5.67 6.88 -23.05
CA LYS A 78 4.77 6.23 -22.08
C LYS A 78 4.66 7.02 -20.78
N ILE A 79 5.75 7.63 -20.31
CA ILE A 79 5.75 8.51 -19.13
C ILE A 79 4.88 9.75 -19.37
N LEU A 80 5.07 10.44 -20.49
CA LEU A 80 4.28 11.64 -20.80
C LEU A 80 2.79 11.29 -20.93
N GLU A 81 2.45 10.19 -21.63
CA GLU A 81 1.06 9.71 -21.74
C GLU A 81 0.46 9.36 -20.36
N ALA A 82 1.25 8.77 -19.46
CA ALA A 82 0.81 8.45 -18.11
C ALA A 82 0.47 9.72 -17.30
N LEU A 83 1.40 10.69 -17.31
CA LEU A 83 1.28 11.93 -16.56
C LEU A 83 0.14 12.82 -17.10
N GLU A 84 0.05 13.01 -18.41
CA GLU A 84 -1.06 13.72 -19.07
C GLU A 84 -2.40 13.01 -18.83
N GLY A 85 -2.36 11.69 -18.64
CA GLY A 85 -3.51 10.86 -18.32
C GLY A 85 -3.96 10.86 -16.86
N GLY A 86 -3.31 11.66 -16.00
CA GLY A 86 -3.67 11.82 -14.58
C GLY A 86 -2.88 10.97 -13.59
N ALA A 87 -1.79 10.32 -14.02
CA ALA A 87 -0.86 9.72 -13.07
C ALA A 87 -0.08 10.81 -12.33
N SER A 88 0.10 10.64 -11.02
CA SER A 88 0.91 11.54 -10.18
C SER A 88 2.24 10.90 -9.74
N GLY A 89 2.43 9.62 -10.05
CA GLY A 89 3.68 8.90 -9.91
C GLY A 89 3.87 7.90 -11.06
N ILE A 90 5.11 7.53 -11.34
CA ILE A 90 5.47 6.57 -12.36
C ILE A 90 6.35 5.47 -11.76
N SER A 91 6.09 4.22 -12.11
CA SER A 91 6.91 3.08 -11.72
C SER A 91 7.57 2.48 -12.95
N LEU A 92 8.88 2.60 -13.05
CA LEU A 92 9.68 2.11 -14.16
C LEU A 92 10.28 0.75 -13.80
N LEU A 93 10.02 -0.25 -14.64
CA LEU A 93 10.82 -1.49 -14.64
C LEU A 93 12.09 -1.25 -15.45
N ILE A 94 13.23 -1.43 -14.81
CA ILE A 94 14.55 -1.31 -15.40
C ILE A 94 15.07 -2.72 -15.67
N ASP A 95 15.17 -3.07 -16.95
CA ASP A 95 15.52 -4.40 -17.44
C ASP A 95 16.72 -4.40 -18.40
N SER A 96 17.31 -3.23 -18.69
CA SER A 96 18.42 -3.06 -19.64
C SER A 96 19.39 -1.96 -19.20
N GLU A 97 20.69 -2.17 -19.46
CA GLU A 97 21.75 -1.20 -19.08
C GLU A 97 21.70 0.10 -19.90
N ASP A 98 21.02 0.11 -21.06
CA ASP A 98 20.89 1.26 -21.98
C ASP A 98 19.79 2.26 -21.53
N PHE A 99 19.90 2.72 -20.27
CA PHE A 99 19.01 3.70 -19.67
C PHE A 99 19.59 5.12 -19.73
N ASP A 100 19.13 5.93 -20.67
CA ASP A 100 19.50 7.34 -20.78
C ASP A 100 18.49 8.21 -20.01
N PHE A 101 18.87 8.64 -18.80
CA PHE A 101 18.03 9.46 -17.93
C PHE A 101 17.57 10.78 -18.58
N GLU A 102 18.42 11.44 -19.38
CA GLU A 102 18.05 12.72 -20.01
C GLU A 102 17.00 12.51 -21.09
N LEU A 103 17.08 11.40 -21.83
CA LEU A 103 16.07 11.05 -22.82
C LEU A 103 14.78 10.55 -22.17
N VAL A 104 14.87 9.67 -21.18
CA VAL A 104 13.70 9.08 -20.48
C VAL A 104 12.87 10.17 -19.79
N PHE A 105 13.52 11.13 -19.12
CA PHE A 105 12.85 12.18 -18.36
C PHE A 105 12.76 13.51 -19.11
N LYS A 106 12.98 13.51 -20.43
CA LYS A 106 12.79 14.70 -21.25
C LYS A 106 11.37 15.24 -21.09
N ASN A 107 11.25 16.53 -20.76
CA ASN A 107 9.98 17.23 -20.48
C ASN A 107 9.22 16.72 -19.23
N VAL A 108 9.87 15.97 -18.34
CA VAL A 108 9.29 15.51 -17.08
C VAL A 108 9.81 16.39 -15.93
N PHE A 109 8.90 17.03 -15.19
CA PHE A 109 9.26 17.87 -14.04
C PHE A 109 9.42 17.02 -12.77
N LEU A 110 10.62 16.46 -12.58
CA LEU A 110 10.92 15.50 -11.50
C LEU A 110 10.68 16.00 -10.06
N SER A 111 10.63 17.31 -9.82
CA SER A 111 10.32 17.87 -8.50
C SER A 111 8.86 17.65 -8.07
N PHE A 112 7.96 17.36 -9.03
CA PHE A 112 6.53 17.16 -8.76
C PHE A 112 6.09 15.70 -8.90
N ILE A 113 6.94 14.85 -9.48
CA ILE A 113 6.59 13.47 -9.84
C ILE A 113 7.37 12.50 -8.97
N LEU A 114 6.65 11.57 -8.34
CA LEU A 114 7.27 10.45 -7.65
C LEU A 114 7.68 9.39 -8.68
N VAL A 115 8.97 9.09 -8.75
CA VAL A 115 9.50 8.08 -9.69
C VAL A 115 10.00 6.89 -8.88
N ARG A 116 9.40 5.74 -9.13
CA ARG A 116 9.78 4.47 -8.54
C ARG A 116 10.54 3.63 -9.54
N PHE A 117 11.71 3.16 -9.18
CA PHE A 117 12.52 2.23 -9.96
C PHE A 117 12.40 0.83 -9.35
N SER A 118 12.04 -0.13 -10.18
CA SER A 118 12.11 -1.57 -9.89
C SER A 118 13.05 -2.20 -10.89
N PHE A 119 13.78 -3.23 -10.47
CA PHE A 119 14.85 -3.81 -11.27
C PHE A 119 14.58 -5.30 -11.49
N SER A 120 14.98 -5.83 -12.65
CA SER A 120 14.99 -7.28 -12.87
C SER A 120 16.15 -7.94 -12.09
N ASP A 121 15.99 -9.22 -11.73
CA ASP A 121 16.97 -9.98 -10.92
C ASP A 121 18.37 -10.01 -11.56
N ASP A 122 18.46 -9.90 -12.88
CA ASP A 122 19.72 -9.92 -13.64
C ASP A 122 20.39 -8.54 -13.79
N PHE A 123 19.72 -7.46 -13.37
CA PHE A 123 20.10 -6.09 -13.70
C PHE A 123 21.38 -5.61 -13.00
N PHE A 124 21.64 -6.03 -11.76
CA PHE A 124 22.64 -5.38 -10.90
C PHE A 124 24.10 -5.84 -11.08
N ARG A 125 24.48 -6.31 -12.27
CA ARG A 125 25.87 -6.74 -12.52
C ARG A 125 26.85 -5.59 -12.77
N SER A 126 26.40 -4.33 -12.86
CA SER A 126 27.28 -3.16 -13.02
C SER A 126 26.87 -1.94 -12.18
N ASN A 127 27.86 -1.18 -11.68
CA ASN A 127 27.65 0.08 -10.93
C ASN A 127 27.14 1.25 -11.79
N THR A 128 26.95 1.02 -13.09
CA THR A 128 26.75 2.06 -14.10
C THR A 128 25.45 2.84 -13.90
N PHE A 129 24.37 2.18 -13.45
CA PHE A 129 23.08 2.82 -13.23
C PHE A 129 23.18 3.98 -12.23
N PHE A 130 23.72 3.74 -11.03
CA PHE A 130 23.84 4.77 -9.99
C PHE A 130 24.89 5.83 -10.33
N GLU A 131 25.94 5.48 -11.07
CA GLU A 131 26.92 6.45 -11.56
C GLU A 131 26.31 7.41 -12.58
N ASN A 132 25.53 6.90 -13.53
CA ASN A 132 24.83 7.70 -14.52
C ASN A 132 23.71 8.52 -13.88
N LEU A 133 22.97 7.93 -12.94
CA LEU A 133 21.98 8.64 -12.13
C LEU A 133 22.63 9.80 -11.37
N GLY A 134 23.80 9.57 -10.75
CA GLY A 134 24.54 10.59 -10.03
C GLY A 134 24.91 11.79 -10.88
N LYS A 135 25.29 11.59 -12.14
CA LYS A 135 25.53 12.69 -13.10
C LYS A 135 24.23 13.39 -13.48
N PHE A 136 23.17 12.62 -13.72
CA PHE A 136 21.87 13.14 -14.12
C PHE A 136 21.25 14.05 -13.06
N VAL A 137 21.34 13.70 -11.78
CA VAL A 137 20.63 14.44 -10.72
C VAL A 137 21.32 15.75 -10.30
N ILE A 138 22.49 16.08 -10.84
CA ILE A 138 23.21 17.32 -10.50
C ILE A 138 22.33 18.53 -10.80
N GLY A 139 22.03 19.32 -9.76
CA GLY A 139 21.18 20.51 -9.86
C GLY A 139 19.69 20.22 -10.04
N LYS A 140 19.25 18.97 -9.85
CA LYS A 140 17.85 18.54 -9.89
C LYS A 140 17.40 18.15 -8.47
N GLU A 141 16.10 18.25 -8.18
CA GLU A 141 15.49 17.81 -6.91
C GLU A 141 14.48 16.68 -7.16
N PRO A 142 14.93 15.47 -7.53
CA PRO A 142 14.03 14.36 -7.82
C PRO A 142 13.45 13.73 -6.55
N ASN A 143 12.28 13.09 -6.69
CA ASN A 143 11.70 12.25 -5.63
C ASN A 143 11.69 10.79 -6.05
N PHE A 144 12.77 10.08 -5.71
CA PHE A 144 13.01 8.70 -6.13
C PHE A 144 12.71 7.67 -5.04
N ILE A 145 12.24 6.51 -5.50
CA ILE A 145 12.01 5.31 -4.69
C ILE A 145 12.66 4.13 -5.42
N PHE A 146 13.34 3.25 -4.69
CA PHE A 146 14.02 2.09 -5.26
C PHE A 146 13.55 0.80 -4.59
N GLU A 147 12.98 -0.12 -5.38
CA GLU A 147 12.56 -1.45 -4.95
C GLU A 147 13.59 -2.51 -5.37
N GLY A 148 13.69 -3.60 -4.60
CA GLY A 148 14.30 -4.84 -5.11
C GLY A 148 15.82 -4.81 -5.09
N LEU A 149 16.38 -4.03 -4.16
CA LEU A 149 17.82 -3.84 -4.03
C LEU A 149 18.44 -4.89 -3.11
N THR A 150 19.66 -5.29 -3.41
CA THR A 150 20.57 -5.93 -2.45
C THR A 150 20.99 -4.93 -1.36
N LYS A 151 21.60 -5.42 -0.27
CA LYS A 151 22.07 -4.54 0.82
C LYS A 151 23.07 -3.49 0.34
N ASP A 152 23.99 -3.87 -0.53
CA ASP A 152 25.03 -2.98 -1.07
C ASP A 152 24.45 -1.95 -2.05
N GLU A 153 23.42 -2.34 -2.82
CA GLU A 153 22.68 -1.41 -3.68
C GLU A 153 21.83 -0.43 -2.88
N ALA A 154 21.17 -0.88 -1.81
CA ALA A 154 20.39 -0.02 -0.93
C ALA A 154 21.26 1.10 -0.34
N GLN A 155 22.52 0.80 0.01
CA GLN A 155 23.47 1.81 0.46
C GLN A 155 23.71 2.88 -0.63
N LYS A 156 23.91 2.48 -1.89
CA LYS A 156 24.10 3.44 -2.99
C LYS A 156 22.83 4.25 -3.27
N ALA A 157 21.68 3.58 -3.33
CA ALA A 157 20.38 4.18 -3.60
C ALA A 157 19.95 5.17 -2.53
N SER A 158 20.34 4.94 -1.27
CA SER A 158 19.99 5.82 -0.14
C SER A 158 20.51 7.26 -0.31
N GLY A 159 21.56 7.46 -1.12
CA GLY A 159 22.06 8.79 -1.48
C GLY A 159 21.21 9.53 -2.52
N PHE A 160 20.26 8.84 -3.17
CA PHE A 160 19.44 9.38 -4.26
C PHE A 160 17.95 9.44 -3.95
N GLY A 161 17.47 8.68 -2.96
CA GLY A 161 16.06 8.61 -2.64
C GLY A 161 15.72 7.56 -1.58
N LYS A 162 14.44 7.20 -1.52
CA LYS A 162 13.89 6.29 -0.50
C LYS A 162 14.07 4.84 -0.93
N ILE A 163 14.28 3.95 0.04
CA ILE A 163 14.34 2.52 -0.18
C ILE A 163 12.96 1.91 0.07
N GLU A 164 12.48 1.10 -0.87
CA GLU A 164 11.23 0.37 -0.73
C GLU A 164 11.46 -1.03 -0.18
N LEU A 165 10.82 -1.31 0.94
CA LEU A 165 10.73 -2.65 1.51
C LEU A 165 9.40 -3.28 1.12
N SER A 166 9.45 -4.45 0.50
CA SER A 166 8.27 -5.17 0.05
C SER A 166 7.97 -6.35 0.98
N CYS A 167 6.78 -6.37 1.57
CA CYS A 167 6.30 -7.55 2.28
C CYS A 167 6.15 -8.74 1.31
N LYS A 168 6.52 -9.94 1.77
CA LYS A 168 6.29 -11.17 1.01
C LYS A 168 4.79 -11.43 0.86
N LYS A 169 4.36 -11.85 -0.35
CA LYS A 169 2.97 -12.27 -0.60
C LYS A 169 2.69 -13.64 0.00
N GLU A 170 3.67 -14.52 -0.02
CA GLU A 170 3.60 -15.85 0.58
C GLU A 170 3.89 -15.79 2.09
N GLY A 171 3.37 -16.76 2.84
CA GLY A 171 3.52 -16.84 4.29
C GLY A 171 2.35 -16.27 5.07
N ILE A 172 2.53 -16.12 6.38
CA ILE A 172 1.51 -15.62 7.29
C ILE A 172 1.56 -14.09 7.31
N LEU A 173 0.42 -13.44 7.10
CA LEU A 173 0.34 -11.97 7.05
C LEU A 173 0.97 -11.31 8.29
N VAL A 174 0.65 -11.81 9.49
CA VAL A 174 1.16 -11.27 10.75
C VAL A 174 2.68 -11.39 10.85
N GLU A 175 3.25 -12.54 10.45
CA GLU A 175 4.71 -12.75 10.43
C GLU A 175 5.37 -11.78 9.45
N ASN A 176 4.83 -11.66 8.23
CA ASN A 176 5.35 -10.75 7.21
C ASN A 176 5.32 -9.28 7.64
N LEU A 177 4.27 -8.85 8.35
CA LEU A 177 4.19 -7.49 8.92
C LEU A 177 5.19 -7.27 10.05
N SER A 178 5.41 -8.27 10.90
CA SER A 178 6.40 -8.21 11.97
C SER A 178 7.82 -8.10 11.41
N ASP A 179 8.16 -8.95 10.43
CA ASP A 179 9.49 -8.98 9.82
C ASP A 179 9.83 -7.66 9.10
N ILE A 180 8.89 -7.13 8.32
CA ILE A 180 9.11 -5.87 7.61
C ILE A 180 9.30 -4.69 8.57
N LEU A 181 8.60 -4.69 9.71
CA LEU A 181 8.75 -3.66 10.73
C LEU A 181 10.14 -3.68 11.37
N ARG A 182 10.71 -4.87 11.60
CA ARG A 182 12.09 -5.01 12.11
C ARG A 182 13.10 -4.53 11.10
N GLU A 183 12.92 -4.88 9.83
CA GLU A 183 13.80 -4.41 8.78
C GLU A 183 13.74 -2.89 8.63
N ALA A 184 12.53 -2.32 8.62
CA ALA A 184 12.32 -0.88 8.57
C ALA A 184 12.91 -0.18 9.80
N GLU A 185 12.70 -0.70 11.01
CA GLU A 185 13.31 -0.16 12.24
C GLU A 185 14.83 -0.09 12.10
N ARG A 186 15.46 -1.19 11.65
CA ARG A 186 16.90 -1.25 11.46
C ARG A 186 17.39 -0.20 10.47
N LEU A 187 16.76 -0.13 9.30
CA LEU A 187 17.20 0.79 8.25
C LEU A 187 17.00 2.25 8.64
N VAL A 188 15.89 2.60 9.29
CA VAL A 188 15.55 3.98 9.61
C VAL A 188 16.31 4.52 10.84
N PHE A 189 16.49 3.70 11.87
CA PHE A 189 17.07 4.15 13.15
C PHE A 189 18.55 3.78 13.33
N HIS A 190 19.02 2.70 12.71
CA HIS A 190 20.44 2.29 12.81
C HIS A 190 21.26 2.66 11.57
N GLU A 191 20.66 2.64 10.37
CA GLU A 191 21.36 2.95 9.11
C GLU A 191 20.99 4.33 8.53
N SER A 192 20.02 5.02 9.13
CA SER A 192 19.56 6.38 8.74
C SER A 192 19.07 6.48 7.29
N TYR A 193 18.45 5.42 6.77
CA TYR A 193 17.81 5.45 5.46
C TYR A 193 16.40 5.99 5.55
N ASP A 194 15.95 6.68 4.48
CA ASP A 194 14.54 6.95 4.26
C ASP A 194 13.88 5.73 3.61
N VAL A 195 12.82 5.23 4.24
CA VAL A 195 12.18 3.96 3.85
C VAL A 195 10.70 4.18 3.57
N ILE A 196 10.19 3.42 2.60
CA ILE A 196 8.75 3.19 2.41
C ILE A 196 8.48 1.69 2.51
N ILE A 197 7.28 1.29 2.96
CA ILE A 197 6.87 -0.12 2.96
C ILE A 197 5.76 -0.35 1.96
N SER A 198 5.91 -1.34 1.10
CA SER A 198 4.88 -1.83 0.20
C SER A 198 4.24 -3.10 0.72
N LEU A 199 2.94 -3.01 0.96
CA LEU A 199 2.10 -4.12 1.43
C LEU A 199 1.37 -4.79 0.26
N PRO A 200 1.39 -6.13 0.15
CA PRO A 200 0.59 -6.82 -0.85
C PRO A 200 -0.90 -6.62 -0.54
N ALA A 201 -1.66 -6.17 -1.55
CA ALA A 201 -3.11 -6.15 -1.46
C ALA A 201 -3.66 -7.58 -1.32
N GLN A 202 -4.56 -7.75 -0.36
CA GLN A 202 -5.30 -8.97 -0.07
C GLN A 202 -6.61 -8.96 -0.85
N GLU A 203 -7.16 -10.15 -1.13
CA GLU A 203 -8.52 -10.25 -1.69
C GLU A 203 -9.59 -9.83 -0.67
N ASN A 204 -9.29 -10.01 0.63
CA ASN A 204 -10.20 -9.60 1.68
C ASN A 204 -10.13 -8.09 1.93
N PHE A 205 -11.25 -7.40 1.72
CA PHE A 205 -11.42 -5.97 1.89
C PHE A 205 -10.98 -5.47 3.28
N TYR A 206 -11.34 -6.19 4.34
CA TYR A 206 -11.08 -5.76 5.71
C TYR A 206 -9.63 -6.01 6.13
N LEU A 207 -8.99 -7.07 5.63
CA LEU A 207 -7.57 -7.31 5.87
C LEU A 207 -6.70 -6.20 5.26
N ASN A 208 -7.06 -5.66 4.10
CA ASN A 208 -6.37 -4.51 3.52
C ASN A 208 -6.42 -3.28 4.41
N ILE A 209 -7.58 -2.99 4.98
CA ILE A 209 -7.73 -1.87 5.91
C ILE A 209 -6.88 -2.15 7.16
N ALA A 210 -7.05 -3.32 7.76
CA ALA A 210 -6.38 -3.68 9.00
C ALA A 210 -4.84 -3.67 8.88
N GLN A 211 -4.27 -4.22 7.80
CA GLN A 211 -2.80 -4.27 7.65
C GLN A 211 -2.18 -2.87 7.55
N HIS A 212 -2.80 -1.95 6.81
CA HIS A 212 -2.27 -0.59 6.66
C HIS A 212 -2.38 0.17 7.98
N LYS A 213 -3.54 0.08 8.65
CA LYS A 213 -3.75 0.72 9.95
C LYS A 213 -2.78 0.19 11.00
N ALA A 214 -2.68 -1.13 11.12
CA ALA A 214 -1.81 -1.78 12.09
C ALA A 214 -0.34 -1.35 11.89
N LEU A 215 0.16 -1.41 10.65
CA LEU A 215 1.54 -1.02 10.35
C LEU A 215 1.83 0.43 10.74
N LYS A 216 0.96 1.38 10.35
CA LYS A 216 1.15 2.81 10.65
C LYS A 216 1.06 3.11 12.15
N ILE A 217 0.14 2.46 12.87
CA ILE A 217 -0.02 2.62 14.31
C ILE A 217 1.20 2.07 15.06
N ILE A 218 1.64 0.85 14.72
CA ILE A 218 2.82 0.24 15.33
C ILE A 218 4.06 1.08 15.03
N TRP A 219 4.25 1.50 13.77
CA TRP A 219 5.38 2.35 13.39
C TRP A 219 5.40 3.67 14.16
N GLY A 220 4.25 4.33 14.32
CA GLY A 220 4.15 5.55 15.12
C GLY A 220 4.65 5.35 16.56
N LYS A 221 4.37 4.18 17.16
CA LYS A 221 4.88 3.82 18.49
C LYS A 221 6.36 3.50 18.51
N ILE A 222 6.88 2.84 17.48
CA ILE A 222 8.33 2.60 17.33
C ILE A 222 9.05 3.95 17.22
N ALA A 223 8.60 4.83 16.32
CA ALA A 223 9.20 6.15 16.11
C ALA A 223 9.16 7.03 17.37
N GLU A 224 8.05 7.04 18.10
CA GLU A 224 7.92 7.70 19.40
C GLU A 224 8.93 7.16 20.43
N ALA A 225 9.11 5.83 20.51
CA ALA A 225 10.05 5.19 21.43
C ALA A 225 11.52 5.51 21.11
N TYR A 226 11.86 5.73 19.84
CA TYR A 226 13.18 6.20 19.40
C TYR A 226 13.37 7.71 19.55
N GLY A 227 12.36 8.46 20.02
CA GLY A 227 12.42 9.92 20.18
C GLY A 227 12.28 10.71 18.88
N HIS A 228 11.79 10.09 17.82
CA HIS A 228 11.68 10.64 16.47
C HIS A 228 10.25 10.52 15.91
N PRO A 229 9.22 11.10 16.57
CA PRO A 229 7.83 11.00 16.12
C PRO A 229 7.58 11.62 14.73
N GLU A 230 8.49 12.48 14.25
CA GLU A 230 8.48 13.05 12.90
C GLU A 230 8.84 12.04 11.80
N LYS A 231 9.49 10.92 12.14
CA LYS A 231 9.85 9.84 11.19
C LYS A 231 8.65 8.96 10.88
N GLU A 232 7.63 9.54 10.26
CA GLU A 232 6.46 8.80 9.77
C GLU A 232 6.83 7.91 8.57
N LEU A 233 6.21 6.74 8.50
CA LEU A 233 6.43 5.78 7.43
C LEU A 233 5.39 5.93 6.33
N LEU A 234 5.84 6.03 5.08
CA LEU A 234 4.97 5.92 3.91
C LEU A 234 4.67 4.45 3.65
N VAL A 235 3.39 4.13 3.48
CA VAL A 235 2.90 2.77 3.27
C VAL A 235 2.14 2.70 1.96
N TYR A 236 2.63 1.90 1.02
CA TYR A 236 2.04 1.73 -0.30
C TYR A 236 1.31 0.39 -0.37
N SER A 237 0.29 0.33 -1.22
CA SER A 237 -0.39 -0.92 -1.54
C SER A 237 0.06 -1.42 -2.91
N ASN A 238 0.60 -2.64 -2.95
CA ASN A 238 1.04 -3.31 -4.16
C ASN A 238 0.01 -4.36 -4.59
N LEU A 239 -0.71 -4.08 -5.68
CA LEU A 239 -1.74 -4.95 -6.22
C LEU A 239 -1.12 -5.91 -7.24
N LYS A 240 -1.15 -7.19 -6.89
CA LYS A 240 -0.77 -8.30 -7.78
C LYS A 240 -2.03 -9.04 -8.22
N PHE A 241 -2.08 -9.38 -9.49
CA PHE A 241 -3.25 -10.03 -10.07
C PHE A 241 -3.40 -11.47 -9.60
N SER A 242 -4.65 -11.85 -9.37
CA SER A 242 -5.07 -13.18 -8.91
C SER A 242 -6.10 -13.81 -9.85
N HIS A 243 -6.63 -13.04 -10.80
CA HIS A 243 -7.64 -13.50 -11.75
C HIS A 243 -7.10 -13.53 -13.18
N SER A 244 -7.33 -14.65 -13.88
CA SER A 244 -6.99 -14.80 -15.29
C SER A 244 -7.95 -14.05 -16.22
N ASP A 245 -9.23 -13.94 -15.86
CA ASP A 245 -10.20 -13.12 -16.59
C ASP A 245 -9.95 -11.62 -16.30
N PRO A 246 -9.65 -10.80 -17.32
CA PRO A 246 -9.31 -9.39 -17.12
C PRO A 246 -10.44 -8.57 -16.50
N ASN A 247 -11.71 -8.88 -16.80
CA ASN A 247 -12.85 -8.13 -16.26
C ASN A 247 -13.03 -8.40 -14.76
N SER A 248 -12.90 -9.66 -14.36
CA SER A 248 -12.84 -10.06 -12.95
C SER A 248 -11.67 -9.38 -12.24
N GLN A 249 -10.53 -9.25 -12.92
CA GLN A 249 -9.37 -8.55 -12.36
C GLN A 249 -9.60 -7.05 -12.19
N VAL A 250 -10.35 -6.39 -13.08
CA VAL A 250 -10.77 -4.98 -12.90
C VAL A 250 -11.62 -4.83 -11.63
N ILE A 251 -12.57 -5.74 -11.39
CA ILE A 251 -13.43 -5.73 -10.20
C ILE A 251 -12.57 -5.90 -8.93
N ALA A 252 -11.72 -6.92 -8.91
CA ALA A 252 -10.83 -7.19 -7.79
C ALA A 252 -9.89 -6.00 -7.51
N ALA A 253 -9.27 -5.44 -8.55
CA ALA A 253 -8.37 -4.30 -8.42
C ALA A 253 -9.09 -3.04 -7.88
N THR A 254 -10.35 -2.82 -8.27
CA THR A 254 -11.18 -1.73 -7.75
C THR A 254 -11.45 -1.92 -6.25
N GLN A 255 -11.85 -3.12 -5.84
CA GLN A 255 -12.10 -3.45 -4.43
C GLN A 255 -10.81 -3.31 -3.59
N GLN A 256 -9.70 -3.86 -4.08
CA GLN A 256 -8.40 -3.79 -3.43
C GLN A 256 -7.95 -2.34 -3.25
N THR A 257 -8.02 -1.53 -4.33
CA THR A 257 -7.67 -0.10 -4.28
C THR A 257 -8.52 0.64 -3.25
N ALA A 258 -9.84 0.46 -3.26
CA ALA A 258 -10.74 1.10 -2.30
C ALA A 258 -10.41 0.73 -0.85
N SER A 259 -10.18 -0.56 -0.57
CA SER A 259 -9.82 -1.02 0.78
C SER A 259 -8.47 -0.50 1.26
N SER A 260 -7.46 -0.44 0.39
CA SER A 260 -6.16 0.13 0.75
C SER A 260 -6.24 1.64 1.03
N VAL A 261 -7.05 2.37 0.26
CA VAL A 261 -7.33 3.80 0.52
C VAL A 261 -8.02 3.97 1.88
N PHE A 262 -8.99 3.12 2.22
CA PHE A 262 -9.65 3.15 3.54
C PHE A 262 -8.69 2.80 4.69
N GLY A 263 -7.68 1.97 4.44
CA GLY A 263 -6.58 1.71 5.35
C GLY A 263 -5.60 2.88 5.51
N GLY A 264 -5.73 3.92 4.68
CA GLY A 264 -4.88 5.10 4.71
C GLY A 264 -3.59 4.96 3.92
N THR A 265 -3.54 4.11 2.89
CA THR A 265 -2.38 3.97 1.99
C THR A 265 -1.96 5.32 1.39
N ASP A 266 -0.66 5.51 1.21
CA ASP A 266 -0.07 6.73 0.66
C ASP A 266 0.10 6.65 -0.86
N ALA A 267 0.15 5.45 -1.43
CA ALA A 267 0.15 5.23 -2.87
C ALA A 267 -0.39 3.84 -3.22
N VAL A 268 -0.93 3.70 -4.42
CA VAL A 268 -1.39 2.41 -4.94
C VAL A 268 -0.57 2.07 -6.18
N LEU A 269 0.20 0.99 -6.07
CA LEU A 269 1.01 0.41 -7.13
C LEU A 269 0.20 -0.71 -7.78
N MET A 270 0.02 -0.63 -9.10
CA MET A 270 -0.73 -1.63 -9.87
C MET A 270 0.04 -1.91 -11.16
N GLN A 271 0.29 -3.18 -11.46
CA GLN A 271 0.76 -3.60 -12.79
C GLN A 271 -0.36 -3.38 -13.83
N ASN A 272 -0.07 -3.56 -15.11
CA ASN A 272 -1.10 -3.45 -16.16
C ASN A 272 -2.00 -4.69 -16.18
N ILE A 273 -3.31 -4.50 -16.06
CA ILE A 273 -4.30 -5.61 -16.05
C ILE A 273 -4.08 -6.54 -17.25
N PRO A 274 -4.11 -7.87 -17.11
CA PRO A 274 -3.65 -8.82 -18.13
C PRO A 274 -4.67 -9.03 -19.26
N PHE A 275 -5.12 -7.95 -19.90
CA PHE A 275 -5.91 -8.03 -21.13
C PHE A 275 -5.07 -8.63 -22.26
N ASP A 276 -5.73 -9.37 -23.15
CA ASP A 276 -5.12 -9.88 -24.37
C ASP A 276 -4.63 -8.73 -25.26
N THR A 277 -3.31 -8.63 -25.39
CA THR A 277 -2.65 -7.54 -26.12
C THR A 277 -2.80 -7.64 -27.64
N GLU A 278 -3.18 -8.81 -28.19
CA GLU A 278 -3.53 -8.93 -29.61
C GLU A 278 -4.86 -8.23 -29.91
N LYS A 279 -5.77 -8.22 -28.93
CA LYS A 279 -7.09 -7.60 -29.03
C LYS A 279 -7.12 -6.15 -28.56
N TYR A 280 -6.30 -5.82 -27.55
CA TYR A 280 -6.28 -4.51 -26.92
C TYR A 280 -4.88 -3.90 -26.91
N PRO A 281 -4.68 -2.70 -27.47
CA PRO A 281 -3.40 -2.01 -27.41
C PRO A 281 -2.92 -1.80 -25.96
N GLU A 282 -1.60 -1.84 -25.73
CA GLU A 282 -1.00 -1.62 -24.40
C GLU A 282 -1.46 -0.29 -23.77
N SER A 283 -1.58 0.78 -24.57
CA SER A 283 -2.08 2.09 -24.11
C SER A 283 -3.51 2.03 -23.59
N PHE A 284 -4.37 1.20 -24.20
CA PHE A 284 -5.72 0.96 -23.70
C PHE A 284 -5.67 0.30 -22.32
N VAL A 285 -4.86 -0.75 -22.16
CA VAL A 285 -4.72 -1.49 -20.91
C VAL A 285 -4.18 -0.61 -19.79
N ALA A 286 -3.14 0.17 -20.09
CA ALA A 286 -2.53 1.09 -19.15
C ALA A 286 -3.52 2.18 -18.71
N ARG A 287 -4.33 2.70 -19.65
CA ARG A 287 -5.41 3.65 -19.35
C ARG A 287 -6.49 3.05 -18.45
N ILE A 288 -6.96 1.82 -18.71
CA ILE A 288 -7.96 1.16 -17.87
C ILE A 288 -7.43 0.98 -16.45
N THR A 289 -6.19 0.51 -16.32
CA THR A 289 -5.50 0.30 -15.04
C THR A 289 -5.40 1.60 -14.24
N ARG A 290 -4.90 2.68 -14.86
CA ARG A 290 -4.81 4.01 -14.23
C ARG A 290 -6.19 4.56 -13.85
N ASN A 291 -7.19 4.35 -14.70
CA ASN A 291 -8.51 4.92 -14.49
C ASN A 291 -9.28 4.34 -13.30
N ILE A 292 -8.97 3.12 -12.84
CA ILE A 292 -9.51 2.60 -11.57
C ILE A 292 -9.21 3.58 -10.43
N GLN A 293 -7.97 4.05 -10.34
CA GLN A 293 -7.56 5.01 -9.31
C GLN A 293 -8.18 6.39 -9.55
N ASN A 294 -8.16 6.89 -10.80
CA ASN A 294 -8.73 8.19 -11.15
C ASN A 294 -10.23 8.29 -10.85
N VAL A 295 -11.02 7.24 -11.11
CA VAL A 295 -12.46 7.23 -10.83
C VAL A 295 -12.71 7.24 -9.32
N LEU A 296 -11.97 6.43 -8.55
CA LEU A 296 -12.06 6.42 -7.10
C LEU A 296 -11.65 7.78 -6.48
N TRP A 297 -10.73 8.48 -7.13
CA TRP A 297 -10.33 9.83 -6.74
C TRP A 297 -11.36 10.90 -7.10
N ASN A 298 -11.66 11.04 -8.39
CA ASN A 298 -12.36 12.19 -8.95
C ASN A 298 -13.88 12.08 -8.86
N GLU A 299 -14.42 10.87 -8.88
CA GLU A 299 -15.87 10.63 -8.93
C GLU A 299 -16.39 10.05 -7.61
N SER A 300 -15.64 9.15 -6.98
CA SER A 300 -16.01 8.60 -5.67
C SER A 300 -15.55 9.48 -4.49
N PHE A 301 -14.67 10.46 -4.76
CA PHE A 301 -14.15 11.41 -3.77
C PHE A 301 -13.53 10.76 -2.53
N LEU A 302 -12.93 9.57 -2.68
CA LEU A 302 -12.41 8.81 -1.54
C LEU A 302 -11.25 9.52 -0.81
N TYR A 303 -10.62 10.52 -1.43
CA TYR A 303 -9.58 11.34 -0.80
C TYR A 303 -10.11 12.36 0.23
N ARG A 304 -11.42 12.65 0.25
CA ARG A 304 -11.97 13.77 1.05
C ARG A 304 -11.95 13.53 2.56
N VAL A 305 -12.00 12.28 2.99
CA VAL A 305 -11.97 11.90 4.41
C VAL A 305 -10.73 11.05 4.64
N ASN A 306 -9.85 11.49 5.54
CA ASN A 306 -8.56 10.82 5.78
C ASN A 306 -8.71 9.36 6.25
N ASP A 307 -9.70 9.09 7.11
CA ASP A 307 -9.98 7.76 7.65
C ASP A 307 -11.50 7.56 7.76
N PRO A 308 -12.16 7.15 6.66
CA PRO A 308 -13.61 6.95 6.65
C PRO A 308 -14.05 5.73 7.47
N SER A 309 -13.11 4.84 7.83
CA SER A 309 -13.41 3.61 8.56
C SER A 309 -13.35 3.80 10.08
N LYS A 310 -12.88 4.95 10.56
CA LYS A 310 -12.75 5.26 11.98
C LYS A 310 -14.09 5.18 12.71
N GLY A 311 -14.13 4.46 13.83
CA GLY A 311 -15.33 4.29 14.65
C GLY A 311 -16.22 3.14 14.18
N SER A 312 -15.84 2.42 13.13
CA SER A 312 -16.42 1.12 12.83
C SER A 312 -15.95 0.11 13.87
N TYR A 313 -16.85 -0.36 14.73
CA TYR A 313 -16.52 -1.32 15.79
C TYR A 313 -15.83 -2.57 15.23
N PHE A 314 -16.32 -3.10 14.10
CA PHE A 314 -15.74 -4.28 13.47
C PHE A 314 -14.31 -4.04 12.98
N ILE A 315 -14.07 -2.93 12.28
CA ILE A 315 -12.74 -2.63 11.74
C ILE A 315 -11.77 -2.32 12.86
N ASP A 316 -12.20 -1.57 13.88
CA ASP A 316 -11.35 -1.21 15.01
C ASP A 316 -10.95 -2.46 15.82
N ASP A 317 -11.89 -3.40 16.08
CA ASP A 317 -11.60 -4.71 16.72
C ASP A 317 -10.61 -5.54 15.88
N LEU A 318 -10.84 -5.66 14.57
CA LEU A 318 -9.96 -6.41 13.68
C LEU A 318 -8.54 -5.81 13.65
N CYS A 319 -8.43 -4.48 13.56
CA CYS A 319 -7.15 -3.79 13.59
C CYS A 319 -6.45 -4.00 14.93
N GLN A 320 -7.16 -3.91 16.06
CA GLN A 320 -6.57 -4.10 17.38
C GLN A 320 -6.03 -5.53 17.56
N LYS A 321 -6.77 -6.54 17.11
CA LYS A 321 -6.29 -7.93 17.09
C LYS A 321 -5.04 -8.07 16.23
N MET A 322 -5.05 -7.51 15.02
CA MET A 322 -3.89 -7.54 14.14
C MET A 322 -2.68 -6.84 14.75
N ILE A 323 -2.87 -5.68 15.39
CA ILE A 323 -1.81 -4.95 16.10
C ILE A 323 -1.21 -5.81 17.21
N ASN A 324 -2.06 -6.45 18.02
CA ASN A 324 -1.60 -7.28 19.14
C ASN A 324 -0.78 -8.49 18.65
N GLU A 325 -1.24 -9.18 17.62
CA GLU A 325 -0.53 -10.33 17.04
C GLU A 325 0.81 -9.90 16.42
N VAL A 326 0.82 -8.84 15.60
CA VAL A 326 2.04 -8.32 14.96
C VAL A 326 3.04 -7.83 16.01
N TRP A 327 2.57 -7.08 17.02
CA TRP A 327 3.44 -6.57 18.08
C TRP A 327 4.03 -7.70 18.93
N THR A 328 3.23 -8.72 19.25
CA THR A 328 3.68 -9.89 20.01
C THR A 328 4.79 -10.63 19.29
N LEU A 329 4.66 -10.83 17.97
CA LEU A 329 5.75 -11.39 17.17
C LEU A 329 6.94 -10.43 17.17
N PHE A 330 6.74 -9.15 16.85
CA PHE A 330 7.80 -8.14 16.74
C PHE A 330 8.76 -8.15 17.94
N ILE A 331 8.23 -8.23 19.16
CA ILE A 331 9.02 -8.26 20.40
C ILE A 331 9.64 -9.63 20.74
N LYS A 332 9.10 -10.73 20.21
CA LYS A 332 9.52 -12.10 20.57
C LYS A 332 10.88 -12.48 19.98
N ASP A 333 11.19 -11.98 18.79
CA ASP A 333 12.46 -12.31 18.09
C ASP A 333 13.53 -11.19 18.26
N LYS A 334 13.49 -10.46 19.40
CA LYS A 334 14.54 -9.50 19.79
C LYS A 334 15.58 -10.10 20.73
#